data_AF-A0A8K0CBJ9-F1
#
_entry.id   AF-A0A8K0CBJ9-F1
#
_cell.length_a   1.000
_cell.length_b   1.000
_cell.length_c   1.000
_cell.angle_alpha   90.00
_cell.angle_beta   90.00
_cell.angle_gamma   90.00
#
_symmetry.space_group_name_H-M   'P 1'
#
loop_
_entity.id
_entity.type
_entity.pdbx_description
1 polymer ?
#
loop_
_entity_poly.entity_id
_entity_poly.type
_entity_poly.pdbx_seq_one_letter_code
_entity_poly.pdbx_strand_id
1 'polypeptide(L)'
;MTKKVDKSVFSRILMLNEIIKVLDERSFRLSFRTIAVHHSLAEQHNKPRFYEIFEFAGVIGVIDCTHIAIVAPPAEDRKIPGRLFIRRKGYHSINCQVTCEADLKILTVNERRSGSVHDAAVWSTSAIYQHLKQQYQHGKRSSKLLGDSGYPLQPWLFTPVIGAAANTPRANYNRRLASAKNTIERCIVDRLTCLFHKHAPWCQVTFGKKPAPWLIDNIKLLMKLRDKAKSKYKDTRTEADWPYYKALRNFTTTAVRNEKKTYLQFKIDNNNTKELWNELRRLNAVPSKSNNKFSGNINEINDYFVNSIPSLTVLNYDLRSVSKFSQEHALLLNPSKSCTLLLGHFSNEFRV
;
A
#
# COMPACT_ATOMS: atom_id res chain seq x y z
N MET A 1 2.70 -3.95 -13.38
CA MET A 1 1.48 -4.46 -12.73
C MET A 1 1.40 -3.89 -11.32
N THR A 2 0.67 -2.79 -11.17
CA THR A 2 0.31 -2.18 -9.89
C THR A 2 -0.73 -3.05 -9.21
N LYS A 3 -0.31 -3.95 -8.33
CA LYS A 3 -1.26 -4.59 -7.41
C LYS A 3 -1.51 -3.63 -6.25
N LYS A 4 -2.77 -3.24 -6.05
CA LYS A 4 -3.24 -2.63 -4.81
C LYS A 4 -2.81 -3.56 -3.66
N VAL A 5 -1.92 -3.09 -2.81
CA VAL A 5 -1.68 -3.77 -1.53
C VAL A 5 -2.90 -3.47 -0.69
N ASP A 6 -3.65 -4.52 -0.34
CA ASP A 6 -4.73 -4.41 0.62
C ASP A 6 -4.12 -4.23 2.02
N LYS A 7 -3.67 -3.00 2.30
CA LYS A 7 -3.24 -2.54 3.63
C LYS A 7 -4.44 -2.36 4.58
N SER A 8 -5.63 -2.84 4.23
CA SER A 8 -6.89 -2.41 4.87
C SER A 8 -7.04 -2.87 6.31
N VAL A 9 -6.48 -4.01 6.74
CA VAL A 9 -6.79 -4.51 8.08
C VAL A 9 -5.92 -3.85 9.16
N PHE A 10 -4.60 -3.81 8.97
CA PHE A 10 -3.67 -3.22 9.95
C PHE A 10 -3.74 -1.69 10.00
N SER A 11 -3.94 -1.03 8.84
CA SER A 11 -4.09 0.42 8.79
C SER A 11 -5.42 0.88 9.40
N ARG A 12 -6.50 0.09 9.29
CA ARG A 12 -7.81 0.45 9.88
C ARG A 12 -7.82 0.30 11.41
N ILE A 13 -7.16 -0.71 11.98
CA ILE A 13 -7.07 -0.89 13.45
C ILE A 13 -6.20 0.20 14.09
N LEU A 14 -5.04 0.51 13.50
CA LEU A 14 -4.21 1.62 13.96
C LEU A 14 -4.94 2.96 13.80
N MET A 15 -5.66 3.16 12.70
CA MET A 15 -6.48 4.38 12.53
C MET A 15 -7.68 4.45 13.46
N LEU A 16 -8.28 3.34 13.89
CA LEU A 16 -9.31 3.40 14.92
C LEU A 16 -8.73 3.83 16.25
N ASN A 17 -7.59 3.28 16.64
CA ASN A 17 -6.93 3.71 17.86
C ASN A 17 -6.42 5.15 17.75
N GLU A 18 -5.95 5.61 16.59
CA GLU A 18 -5.53 7.01 16.39
C GLU A 18 -6.72 7.96 16.21
N ILE A 19 -7.84 7.55 15.61
CA ILE A 19 -9.08 8.35 15.54
C ILE A 19 -9.72 8.42 16.92
N ILE A 20 -9.83 7.29 17.64
CA ILE A 20 -10.30 7.27 19.04
C ILE A 20 -9.33 8.06 19.91
N LYS A 21 -8.01 7.90 19.75
CA LYS A 21 -7.03 8.72 20.46
C LYS A 21 -7.07 10.17 20.02
N VAL A 22 -7.40 10.56 18.79
CA VAL A 22 -7.52 11.99 18.43
C VAL A 22 -8.86 12.55 18.91
N LEU A 23 -9.90 11.72 19.00
CA LEU A 23 -11.14 12.01 19.70
C LEU A 23 -10.97 12.00 21.25
N ASP A 24 -9.94 11.33 21.79
CA ASP A 24 -9.59 11.20 23.23
C ASP A 24 -8.31 11.99 23.63
N GLU A 25 -7.58 12.57 22.66
CA GLU A 25 -6.27 13.22 22.86
C GLU A 25 -6.59 14.59 23.43
N ARG A 26 -6.40 14.70 24.75
CA ARG A 26 -6.18 15.87 25.64
C ARG A 26 -7.02 17.14 25.45
N SER A 27 -7.44 17.50 24.24
CA SER A 27 -8.41 18.53 23.90
C SER A 27 -9.86 18.13 24.18
N PHE A 28 -10.19 16.83 24.25
CA PHE A 28 -11.55 16.34 24.56
C PHE A 28 -11.73 15.74 25.97
N ARG A 29 -10.62 15.50 26.69
CA ARG A 29 -10.65 15.01 28.09
C ARG A 29 -10.99 16.07 29.14
N LEU A 30 -11.17 17.32 28.74
CA LEU A 30 -11.68 18.35 29.63
C LEU A 30 -13.21 18.26 29.70
N SER A 31 -13.63 17.44 30.66
CA SER A 31 -14.78 17.58 31.58
C SER A 31 -16.20 17.86 31.03
N PHE A 32 -17.16 17.10 31.58
CA PHE A 32 -18.59 17.38 31.51
C PHE A 32 -18.97 18.78 32.05
N ARG A 33 -18.10 19.43 32.83
CA ARG A 33 -18.20 20.84 33.27
C ARG A 33 -17.82 21.83 32.15
N THR A 34 -16.99 21.43 31.20
CA THR A 34 -16.44 22.24 30.10
C THR A 34 -17.38 22.27 28.89
N ILE A 35 -18.20 21.23 28.66
CA ILE A 35 -19.24 21.24 27.60
C ILE A 35 -20.27 22.35 27.83
N ALA A 36 -20.74 22.55 29.07
CA ALA A 36 -21.70 23.60 29.39
C ALA A 36 -21.11 25.03 29.22
N VAL A 37 -19.81 25.20 29.55
CA VAL A 37 -19.11 26.49 29.41
C VAL A 37 -18.79 26.80 27.95
N HIS A 38 -18.25 25.85 27.18
CA HIS A 38 -18.03 26.03 25.74
C HIS A 38 -19.33 26.25 25.00
N HIS A 39 -20.41 25.54 25.35
CA HIS A 39 -21.69 25.71 24.70
C HIS A 39 -22.28 27.09 24.99
N SER A 40 -22.12 27.66 26.20
CA SER A 40 -22.63 29.02 26.47
C SER A 40 -22.00 30.12 25.60
N LEU A 41 -20.68 30.07 25.37
CA LEU A 41 -19.95 31.02 24.52
C LEU A 41 -20.12 30.70 23.03
N ALA A 42 -20.06 29.42 22.67
CA ALA A 42 -20.32 28.96 21.30
C ALA A 42 -21.77 29.24 20.87
N GLU A 43 -22.75 29.14 21.77
CA GLU A 43 -24.14 29.53 21.49
C GLU A 43 -24.27 31.00 21.10
N GLN A 44 -23.54 31.90 21.79
CA GLN A 44 -23.59 33.34 21.50
C GLN A 44 -23.01 33.67 20.12
N HIS A 45 -21.96 32.95 19.70
CA HIS A 45 -21.32 33.16 18.42
C HIS A 45 -22.01 32.41 17.25
N ASN A 46 -22.48 31.17 17.49
CA ASN A 46 -23.03 30.33 16.43
C ASN A 46 -24.43 30.75 16.00
N LYS A 47 -25.28 31.24 16.90
CA LYS A 47 -26.64 31.69 16.56
C LYS A 47 -26.67 32.75 15.46
N PRO A 48 -25.93 33.87 15.55
CA PRO A 48 -25.88 34.84 14.46
C PRO A 48 -25.25 34.22 13.22
N ARG A 49 -24.21 33.39 13.35
CA ARG A 49 -23.53 32.77 12.21
C ARG A 49 -24.42 31.84 11.39
N PHE A 50 -25.22 31.00 12.05
CA PHE A 50 -26.21 30.16 11.38
C PHE A 50 -27.32 30.98 10.73
N TYR A 51 -27.69 32.11 11.32
CA TYR A 51 -28.66 33.01 10.72
C TYR A 51 -28.09 33.72 9.48
N GLU A 52 -26.86 34.22 9.53
CA GLU A 52 -26.18 34.87 8.40
C GLU A 52 -26.02 33.92 7.19
N ILE A 53 -25.67 32.65 7.43
CA ILE A 53 -25.33 31.72 6.36
C ILE A 53 -26.57 30.96 5.86
N PHE A 54 -27.50 30.59 6.76
CA PHE A 54 -28.60 29.68 6.45
C PHE A 54 -29.99 30.27 6.74
N GLU A 55 -30.07 31.51 7.23
CA GLU A 55 -31.30 32.19 7.65
C GLU A 55 -32.10 31.37 8.67
N PHE A 56 -31.39 30.73 9.59
CA PHE A 56 -31.97 29.84 10.59
C PHE A 56 -31.71 30.37 12.02
N ALA A 57 -32.74 30.99 12.60
CA ALA A 57 -32.61 31.66 13.90
C ALA A 57 -32.51 30.68 15.08
N GLY A 58 -31.61 30.97 16.01
CA GLY A 58 -31.46 30.22 17.26
C GLY A 58 -30.78 28.85 17.11
N VAL A 59 -30.18 28.57 15.96
CA VAL A 59 -29.40 27.34 15.72
C VAL A 59 -28.02 27.49 16.31
N ILE A 60 -27.60 26.50 17.08
CA ILE A 60 -26.32 26.51 17.82
C ILE A 60 -25.32 25.52 17.23
N GLY A 61 -25.81 24.63 16.36
CA GLY A 61 -25.04 23.59 15.71
C GLY A 61 -25.91 22.64 14.89
N VAL A 62 -25.23 21.82 14.10
CA VAL A 62 -25.83 20.73 13.33
C VAL A 62 -25.32 19.40 13.87
N ILE A 63 -26.18 18.40 13.96
CA ILE A 63 -25.88 17.08 14.50
C ILE A 63 -26.06 15.99 13.45
N ASP A 64 -25.13 15.04 13.42
CA ASP A 64 -25.23 13.86 12.57
C ASP A 64 -24.45 12.69 13.16
N CYS A 65 -24.80 11.48 12.74
CA CYS A 65 -24.10 10.26 13.08
C CYS A 65 -23.22 9.81 11.91
N THR A 66 -21.98 9.45 12.21
CA THR A 66 -21.06 8.84 11.24
C THR A 66 -20.63 7.46 11.71
N HIS A 67 -20.59 6.51 10.77
CA HIS A 67 -20.15 5.15 11.05
C HIS A 67 -18.67 5.00 10.73
N ILE A 68 -17.88 4.75 11.78
CA ILE A 68 -16.47 4.44 11.65
C ILE A 68 -16.36 2.92 11.49
N ALA A 69 -15.96 2.46 10.31
CA ALA A 69 -15.82 1.03 10.03
C ALA A 69 -14.72 0.40 10.89
N ILE A 70 -15.03 -0.71 11.55
CA ILE A 70 -14.12 -1.44 12.43
C ILE A 70 -13.83 -2.84 11.92
N VAL A 71 -12.73 -3.42 12.39
CA VAL A 71 -12.53 -4.87 12.29
C VAL A 71 -13.49 -5.54 13.26
N ALA A 72 -14.14 -6.61 12.81
CA ALA A 72 -15.08 -7.36 13.62
C ALA A 72 -14.41 -7.76 14.95
N PRO A 73 -15.08 -7.54 16.10
CA PRO A 73 -14.64 -8.14 17.36
C PRO A 73 -14.44 -9.66 17.19
N PRO A 74 -13.47 -10.27 17.88
CA PRO A 74 -13.25 -11.72 17.81
C PRO A 74 -14.56 -12.49 18.10
N ALA A 75 -14.86 -13.51 17.30
CA ALA A 75 -16.11 -14.27 17.41
C ALA A 75 -16.29 -14.95 18.78
N GLU A 76 -15.18 -15.22 19.46
CA GLU A 76 -15.10 -15.89 20.77
C GLU A 76 -15.30 -14.93 21.95
N ASP A 77 -15.30 -13.60 21.72
CA ASP A 77 -15.52 -12.62 22.77
C ASP A 77 -17.01 -12.61 23.19
N ARG A 78 -17.30 -13.37 24.25
CA ARG A 78 -18.66 -13.45 24.83
C ARG A 78 -19.11 -12.13 25.48
N LYS A 79 -18.19 -11.24 25.86
CA LYS A 79 -18.55 -9.96 26.50
C LYS A 79 -18.99 -8.93 25.45
N ILE A 80 -18.38 -8.95 24.27
CA ILE A 80 -18.65 -7.97 23.20
C ILE A 80 -18.98 -8.72 21.90
N PRO A 81 -20.22 -9.21 21.75
CA PRO A 81 -20.57 -9.97 20.56
C PRO A 81 -20.54 -9.10 19.30
N GLY A 82 -19.76 -9.53 18.30
CA GLY A 82 -19.53 -8.77 17.06
C GLY A 82 -20.80 -8.35 16.31
N ARG A 83 -21.89 -9.12 16.42
CA ARG A 83 -23.20 -8.80 15.82
C ARG A 83 -23.74 -7.43 16.22
N LEU A 84 -23.38 -6.91 17.40
CA LEU A 84 -23.81 -5.59 17.87
C LEU A 84 -23.21 -4.44 17.04
N PHE A 85 -22.12 -4.70 16.33
CA PHE A 85 -21.43 -3.68 15.53
C PHE A 85 -21.84 -3.72 14.06
N ILE A 86 -22.64 -4.72 13.66
CA ILE A 86 -23.07 -4.87 12.27
C ILE A 86 -24.14 -3.81 11.95
N ARG A 87 -23.82 -2.99 10.96
CA ARG A 87 -24.72 -2.01 10.36
C ARG A 87 -25.65 -2.66 9.33
N ARG A 88 -26.77 -2.00 8.98
CA ARG A 88 -27.62 -2.34 7.82
C ARG A 88 -26.87 -2.56 6.50
N LYS A 89 -25.69 -1.95 6.30
CA LYS A 89 -24.82 -2.13 5.11
C LYS A 89 -23.88 -3.36 5.20
N GLY A 90 -24.02 -4.21 6.21
CA GLY A 90 -23.33 -5.50 6.29
C GLY A 90 -21.87 -5.47 6.78
N TYR A 91 -21.40 -4.34 7.30
CA TYR A 91 -20.05 -4.22 7.88
C TYR A 91 -20.09 -3.80 9.35
N HIS A 92 -19.03 -4.14 10.08
CA HIS A 92 -18.87 -3.79 11.50
C HIS A 92 -18.46 -2.32 11.63
N SER A 93 -19.11 -1.56 12.50
CA SER A 93 -18.82 -0.14 12.72
C SER A 93 -19.11 0.30 14.14
N ILE A 94 -18.52 1.43 14.52
CA ILE A 94 -18.91 2.23 15.68
C ILE A 94 -19.74 3.40 15.16
N ASN A 95 -20.91 3.63 15.76
CA ASN A 95 -21.72 4.81 15.49
C ASN A 95 -21.22 5.96 16.36
N CYS A 96 -20.79 7.04 15.71
CA CYS A 96 -20.23 8.22 16.34
C CYS A 96 -21.12 9.42 16.04
N GLN A 97 -21.71 10.00 17.07
CA GLN A 97 -22.49 11.24 16.93
C GLN A 97 -21.57 12.44 17.04
N VAL A 98 -21.70 13.38 16.11
CA VAL A 98 -20.89 14.59 16.03
C VAL A 98 -21.84 15.78 15.98
N THR A 99 -21.48 16.87 16.66
CA THR A 99 -22.12 18.17 16.47
C THR A 99 -21.09 19.16 15.95
N CYS A 100 -21.45 19.98 14.96
CA CYS A 100 -20.56 21.00 14.40
C CYS A 100 -21.17 22.41 14.41
N GLU A 101 -20.29 23.41 14.44
CA GLU A 101 -20.59 24.83 14.23
C GLU A 101 -20.80 25.15 12.74
N ALA A 102 -21.25 26.37 12.45
CA ALA A 102 -21.40 26.87 11.10
C ALA A 102 -20.05 26.96 10.35
N ASP A 103 -18.96 27.23 11.07
CA ASP A 103 -17.60 27.37 10.50
C ASP A 103 -16.80 26.04 10.50
N LEU A 104 -17.49 24.90 10.36
CA LEU A 104 -16.87 23.56 10.23
C LEU A 104 -15.97 23.15 11.41
N LYS A 105 -16.27 23.63 12.61
CA LYS A 105 -15.62 23.22 13.85
C LYS A 105 -16.47 22.19 14.59
N ILE A 106 -15.83 21.15 15.11
CA ILE A 106 -16.49 20.15 15.92
C ILE A 106 -16.75 20.73 17.31
N LEU A 107 -18.01 20.72 17.73
CA LEU A 107 -18.44 21.12 19.07
C LEU A 107 -18.34 19.96 20.06
N THR A 108 -18.92 18.83 19.69
CA THR A 108 -19.00 17.65 20.55
C THR A 108 -18.91 16.39 19.72
N VAL A 109 -18.36 15.34 20.33
CA VAL A 109 -18.32 13.99 19.78
C VAL A 109 -18.81 13.02 20.86
N ASN A 110 -19.55 12.00 20.44
CA ASN A 110 -20.03 10.91 21.29
C ASN A 110 -19.75 9.58 20.59
N GLU A 111 -18.68 8.91 21.02
CA GLU A 111 -17.95 7.88 20.26
C GLU A 111 -18.19 6.43 20.73
N ARG A 112 -19.25 6.15 21.49
CA ARG A 112 -19.36 4.89 22.26
C ARG A 112 -20.53 3.98 21.92
N ARG A 113 -21.09 4.07 20.72
CA ARG A 113 -22.27 3.27 20.34
C ARG A 113 -21.93 2.23 19.29
N SER A 114 -22.45 1.02 19.48
CA SER A 114 -22.26 -0.06 18.53
C SER A 114 -22.97 0.26 17.21
N GLY A 115 -22.42 -0.20 16.08
CA GLY A 115 -22.92 0.15 14.74
C GLY A 115 -24.35 -0.30 14.42
N SER A 116 -24.95 -1.17 15.23
CA SER A 116 -26.37 -1.54 15.13
C SER A 116 -27.31 -0.50 15.74
N VAL A 117 -26.82 0.41 16.58
CA VAL A 117 -27.64 1.37 17.31
C VAL A 117 -28.11 2.48 16.37
N HIS A 118 -29.41 2.77 16.41
CA HIS A 118 -30.04 3.87 15.66
C HIS A 118 -29.64 5.24 16.20
N ASP A 119 -29.57 6.23 15.31
CA ASP A 119 -29.13 7.59 15.62
C ASP A 119 -30.01 8.25 16.69
N ALA A 120 -31.32 8.02 16.64
CA ALA A 120 -32.26 8.45 17.69
C ALA A 120 -31.91 7.89 19.09
N ALA A 121 -31.41 6.66 19.17
CA ALA A 121 -31.01 6.04 20.44
C ALA A 121 -29.64 6.55 20.92
N VAL A 122 -28.72 6.88 20.00
CA VAL A 122 -27.48 7.58 20.34
C VAL A 122 -27.82 8.97 20.92
N TRP A 123 -28.74 9.69 20.29
CA TRP A 123 -29.22 10.99 20.75
C TRP A 123 -29.87 10.96 22.14
N SER A 124 -30.82 10.06 22.38
CA SER A 124 -31.57 10.01 23.65
C SER A 124 -30.68 9.74 24.87
N THR A 125 -29.49 9.17 24.64
CA THR A 125 -28.51 8.84 25.66
C THR A 125 -27.28 9.77 25.65
N SER A 126 -27.30 10.82 24.81
CA SER A 126 -26.18 11.76 24.67
C SER A 126 -26.18 12.83 25.78
N ALA A 127 -25.00 13.32 26.13
CA ALA A 127 -24.86 14.40 27.11
C ALA A 127 -25.48 15.71 26.61
N ILE A 128 -25.38 15.98 25.30
CA ILE A 128 -25.95 17.17 24.67
C ILE A 128 -27.48 17.17 24.73
N TYR A 129 -28.13 16.00 24.58
CA TYR A 129 -29.57 15.86 24.79
C TYR A 129 -29.97 16.25 26.23
N GLN A 130 -29.25 15.71 27.23
CA GLN A 130 -29.54 16.01 28.64
C GLN A 130 -29.36 17.51 28.94
N HIS A 131 -28.30 18.11 28.40
CA HIS A 131 -28.02 19.53 28.56
C HIS A 131 -29.13 20.41 27.98
N LEU A 132 -29.55 20.14 26.74
CA LEU A 132 -30.60 20.93 26.07
C LEU A 132 -31.97 20.74 26.72
N LYS A 133 -32.28 19.51 27.18
CA LYS A 133 -33.49 19.23 27.95
C LYS A 133 -33.52 20.03 29.25
N GLN A 134 -32.41 20.07 29.99
CA GLN A 134 -32.29 20.84 31.23
C GLN A 134 -32.42 22.35 30.97
N GLN A 135 -31.75 22.88 29.94
CA GLN A 135 -31.89 24.29 29.54
C GLN A 135 -33.36 24.64 29.24
N TYR A 136 -34.05 23.78 28.50
CA TYR A 136 -35.46 23.97 28.16
C TYR A 136 -36.36 23.97 29.40
N GLN A 137 -36.13 23.05 30.34
CA GLN A 137 -36.85 22.98 31.62
C GLN A 137 -36.63 24.23 32.48
N HIS A 138 -35.44 24.83 32.43
CA HIS A 138 -35.14 26.11 33.08
C HIS A 138 -35.61 27.35 32.27
N GLY A 139 -36.43 27.17 31.24
CA GLY A 139 -37.06 28.26 30.50
C GLY A 139 -36.24 28.82 29.33
N LYS A 140 -35.02 28.31 29.08
CA LYS A 140 -34.19 28.73 27.95
C LYS A 140 -34.66 28.05 26.66
N ARG A 141 -35.33 28.82 25.78
CA ARG A 141 -35.97 28.31 24.54
C ARG A 141 -35.31 28.75 23.23
N SER A 142 -34.20 29.48 23.30
CA SER A 142 -33.56 30.12 22.14
C SER A 142 -32.49 29.25 21.46
N SER A 143 -32.29 28.01 21.91
CA SER A 143 -31.18 27.15 21.48
C SER A 143 -31.71 25.86 20.85
N LYS A 144 -31.32 25.60 19.60
CA LYS A 144 -31.78 24.44 18.81
C LYS A 144 -30.62 23.83 18.02
N LEU A 145 -30.66 22.51 17.84
CA LEU A 145 -29.82 21.79 16.89
C LEU A 145 -30.62 21.43 15.63
N LEU A 146 -29.93 21.26 14.51
CA LEU A 146 -30.50 20.71 13.27
C LEU A 146 -30.00 19.28 13.08
N GLY A 147 -30.90 18.33 12.91
CA GLY A 147 -30.59 16.92 12.69
C GLY A 147 -31.17 16.38 11.38
N ASP A 148 -30.81 15.13 11.08
CA ASP A 148 -31.42 14.36 9.99
C ASP A 148 -32.86 13.90 10.31
N SER A 149 -33.51 13.25 9.35
CA SER A 149 -34.86 12.69 9.54
C SER A 149 -34.89 11.43 10.42
N GLY A 150 -33.74 10.84 10.73
CA GLY A 150 -33.61 9.70 11.64
C GLY A 150 -33.73 10.09 13.11
N TYR A 151 -33.54 11.37 13.44
CA TYR A 151 -33.77 11.90 14.78
C TYR A 151 -35.24 12.23 15.08
N PRO A 152 -35.65 12.21 16.36
CA PRO A 152 -36.96 12.70 16.77
C PRO A 152 -37.02 14.23 16.73
N LEU A 153 -38.12 14.78 16.21
CA LEU A 153 -38.41 16.22 16.32
C LEU A 153 -38.66 16.59 17.79
N GLN A 154 -37.93 17.58 18.30
CA GLN A 154 -38.01 18.05 19.69
C GLN A 154 -37.85 19.57 19.76
N PRO A 155 -38.25 20.24 20.87
CA PRO A 155 -38.13 21.70 21.00
C PRO A 155 -36.69 22.25 20.81
N TRP A 156 -35.69 21.40 21.03
CA TRP A 156 -34.26 21.69 20.92
C TRP A 156 -33.55 20.90 19.80
N LEU A 157 -34.27 20.09 19.02
CA LEU A 157 -33.73 19.34 17.87
C LEU A 157 -34.72 19.33 16.71
N PHE A 158 -34.37 20.04 15.65
CA PHE A 158 -35.22 20.26 14.49
C PHE A 158 -34.80 19.34 13.35
N THR A 159 -35.78 18.70 12.72
CA THR A 159 -35.57 17.70 11.66
C THR A 159 -36.39 18.08 10.42
N PRO A 160 -36.08 17.52 9.23
CA PRO A 160 -36.86 17.77 8.02
C PRO A 160 -38.35 17.43 8.18
N VAL A 161 -39.21 18.23 7.56
CA VAL A 161 -40.64 17.93 7.42
C VAL A 161 -40.85 16.90 6.33
N ILE A 162 -41.35 15.72 6.68
CA ILE A 162 -41.62 14.63 5.73
C ILE A 162 -42.84 15.00 4.87
N GLY A 163 -42.78 14.72 3.56
CA GLY A 163 -43.89 14.94 2.64
C GLY A 163 -44.18 16.40 2.30
N ALA A 164 -43.18 17.29 2.43
CA ALA A 164 -43.35 18.69 2.04
C ALA A 164 -43.49 18.84 0.52
N ALA A 165 -44.65 19.36 0.06
CA ALA A 165 -44.88 19.66 -1.36
C ALA A 165 -43.94 20.77 -1.86
N ALA A 166 -43.58 20.71 -3.15
CA ALA A 166 -42.72 21.71 -3.78
C ALA A 166 -43.30 23.13 -3.65
N ASN A 167 -42.43 24.14 -3.59
CA ASN A 167 -42.79 25.56 -3.48
C ASN A 167 -43.59 25.96 -2.22
N THR A 168 -43.66 25.10 -1.21
CA THR A 168 -44.25 25.45 0.09
C THR A 168 -43.21 25.99 1.08
N PRO A 169 -43.63 26.73 2.13
CA PRO A 169 -42.74 27.12 3.22
C PRO A 169 -42.04 25.92 3.89
N ARG A 170 -42.71 24.76 3.95
CA ARG A 170 -42.14 23.50 4.45
C ARG A 170 -41.00 22.99 3.56
N ALA A 171 -41.14 23.08 2.24
CA ALA A 171 -40.07 22.72 1.32
C ALA A 171 -38.88 23.71 1.41
N ASN A 172 -39.15 25.01 1.59
CA ASN A 172 -38.10 26.01 1.83
C ASN A 172 -37.33 25.73 3.12
N TYR A 173 -38.04 25.40 4.21
CA TYR A 173 -37.44 24.96 5.47
C TYR A 173 -36.52 23.74 5.27
N ASN A 174 -36.99 22.70 4.57
CA ASN A 174 -36.19 21.50 4.29
C ASN A 174 -34.94 21.83 3.45
N ARG A 175 -35.06 22.73 2.48
CA ARG A 175 -33.93 23.17 1.65
C ARG A 175 -32.86 23.87 2.49
N ARG A 176 -33.27 24.78 3.39
CA ARG A 176 -32.35 25.47 4.31
C ARG A 176 -31.70 24.50 5.29
N LEU A 177 -32.49 23.60 5.87
CA LEU A 177 -31.99 22.57 6.78
C LEU A 177 -30.99 21.65 6.07
N ALA A 178 -31.27 21.21 4.84
CA ALA A 178 -30.35 20.40 4.03
C ALA A 178 -29.05 21.16 3.73
N SER A 179 -29.12 22.46 3.42
CA SER A 179 -27.94 23.31 3.25
C SER A 179 -27.10 23.40 4.52
N ALA A 180 -27.74 23.62 5.68
CA ALA A 180 -27.06 23.63 6.97
C ALA A 180 -26.44 22.26 7.29
N LYS A 181 -27.13 21.15 6.98
CA LYS A 181 -26.62 19.79 7.13
C LYS A 181 -25.36 19.50 6.33
N ASN A 182 -25.21 20.10 5.16
CA ASN A 182 -23.97 19.95 4.39
C ASN A 182 -22.72 20.48 5.16
N THR A 183 -22.90 21.31 6.18
CA THR A 183 -21.82 21.77 7.07
C THR A 183 -21.22 20.63 7.87
N ILE A 184 -22.04 19.77 8.47
CA ILE A 184 -21.52 18.66 9.29
C ILE A 184 -20.89 17.57 8.42
N GLU A 185 -21.48 17.27 7.27
CA GLU A 185 -20.92 16.31 6.32
C GLU A 185 -19.51 16.74 5.87
N ARG A 186 -19.35 18.01 5.46
CA ARG A 186 -18.03 18.58 5.13
C ARG A 186 -17.07 18.58 6.31
N CYS A 187 -17.53 19.01 7.49
CA CYS A 187 -16.72 19.04 8.70
C CYS A 187 -16.13 17.66 9.01
N ILE A 188 -16.96 16.61 8.97
CA ILE A 188 -16.52 15.22 9.23
C ILE A 188 -15.53 14.76 8.16
N VAL A 189 -15.83 14.96 6.88
CA VAL A 189 -14.96 14.54 5.77
C VAL A 189 -13.60 15.23 5.85
N ASP A 190 -13.58 16.55 6.04
CA ASP A 190 -12.34 17.34 6.09
C ASP A 190 -11.47 16.92 7.28
N ARG A 191 -12.07 16.74 8.46
CA ARG A 191 -11.35 16.31 9.66
C ARG A 191 -10.81 14.90 9.51
N LEU A 192 -11.61 13.94 9.04
CA LEU A 192 -11.13 12.59 8.78
C LEU A 192 -10.01 12.57 7.74
N THR A 193 -10.13 13.34 6.66
CA THR A 193 -9.11 13.43 5.60
C THR A 193 -7.79 13.96 6.14
N CYS A 194 -7.83 15.01 6.96
CA CYS A 194 -6.64 15.53 7.65
C CYS A 194 -5.96 14.44 8.51
N LEU A 195 -6.75 13.65 9.24
CA LEU A 195 -6.22 12.54 10.04
C LEU A 195 -5.61 11.43 9.17
N PHE A 196 -6.24 11.09 8.05
CA PHE A 196 -5.66 10.14 7.10
C PHE A 196 -4.31 10.64 6.56
N HIS A 197 -4.21 11.91 6.17
CA HIS A 197 -2.95 12.48 5.71
C HIS A 197 -1.85 12.45 6.79
N LYS A 198 -2.21 12.71 8.05
CA LYS A 198 -1.27 12.71 9.18
C LYS A 198 -0.82 11.31 9.59
N HIS A 199 -1.75 10.37 9.75
CA HIS A 199 -1.50 9.06 10.35
C HIS A 199 -1.35 7.92 9.34
N ALA A 200 -1.82 8.09 8.11
CA ALA A 200 -1.77 7.09 7.04
C ALA A 200 -1.47 7.74 5.67
N PRO A 201 -0.32 8.44 5.53
CA PRO A 201 0.02 9.12 4.29
C PRO A 201 0.07 8.13 3.12
N TRP A 202 -0.38 8.59 1.96
CA TRP A 202 -0.37 7.77 0.76
C TRP A 202 1.07 7.58 0.27
N CYS A 203 1.56 6.34 0.34
CA CYS A 203 2.87 5.97 -0.20
C CYS A 203 2.70 5.14 -1.47
N GLN A 204 3.25 5.62 -2.59
CA GLN A 204 3.42 4.78 -3.78
C GLN A 204 4.54 3.76 -3.54
N VAL A 205 4.21 2.48 -3.67
CA VAL A 205 5.19 1.40 -3.63
C VAL A 205 5.32 0.83 -5.03
N THR A 206 6.50 0.96 -5.63
CA THR A 206 6.83 0.34 -6.91
C THR A 206 7.33 -1.09 -6.69
N PHE A 207 6.64 -2.08 -7.25
CA PHE A 207 7.13 -3.46 -7.28
C PHE A 207 8.20 -3.61 -8.36
N GLY A 208 9.47 -3.43 -7.99
CA GLY A 208 10.58 -3.43 -8.96
C GLY A 208 10.92 -4.80 -9.57
N LYS A 209 10.43 -5.92 -9.02
CA LYS A 209 10.82 -7.27 -9.47
C LYS A 209 9.61 -8.16 -9.77
N LYS A 210 9.65 -8.85 -10.92
CA LYS A 210 8.71 -9.95 -11.21
C LYS A 210 8.80 -11.01 -10.10
N PRO A 211 7.70 -11.68 -9.75
CA PRO A 211 7.71 -12.69 -8.69
C PRO A 211 8.71 -13.81 -9.00
N ALA A 212 9.29 -14.38 -7.93
CA ALA A 212 10.22 -15.48 -8.06
C ALA A 212 9.49 -16.74 -8.59
N PRO A 213 9.90 -17.33 -9.72
CA PRO A 213 9.16 -18.43 -10.37
C PRO A 213 8.99 -19.68 -9.50
N TRP A 214 9.99 -19.98 -8.66
CA TRP A 214 9.98 -21.13 -7.75
C TRP A 214 9.05 -20.96 -6.53
N LEU A 215 8.40 -19.79 -6.35
CA LEU A 215 7.39 -19.59 -5.31
C LEU A 215 6.00 -20.01 -5.82
N ILE A 216 5.85 -21.30 -6.07
CA ILE A 216 4.56 -21.92 -6.40
C ILE A 216 3.62 -21.96 -5.18
N ASP A 217 2.34 -22.22 -5.40
CA ASP A 217 1.33 -22.12 -4.33
C ASP A 217 1.56 -23.09 -3.17
N ASN A 218 2.10 -24.28 -3.45
CA ASN A 218 2.51 -25.24 -2.43
C ASN A 218 3.60 -24.68 -1.51
N ILE A 219 4.61 -24.01 -2.08
CA ILE A 219 5.68 -23.36 -1.29
C ILE A 219 5.12 -22.21 -0.45
N LYS A 220 4.20 -21.41 -1.00
CA LYS A 220 3.53 -20.35 -0.23
C LYS A 220 2.72 -20.94 0.92
N LEU A 221 2.07 -22.09 0.73
CA LEU A 221 1.35 -22.79 1.79
C LEU A 221 2.31 -23.26 2.90
N LEU A 222 3.45 -23.85 2.54
CA LEU A 222 4.48 -24.24 3.52
C LEU A 222 5.02 -23.04 4.30
N MET A 223 5.26 -21.91 3.64
CA MET A 223 5.68 -20.67 4.30
C MET A 223 4.62 -20.20 5.30
N LYS A 224 3.33 -20.23 4.94
CA LYS A 224 2.23 -19.88 5.86
C LYS A 224 2.16 -20.82 7.06
N LEU A 225 2.30 -22.13 6.86
CA LEU A 225 2.29 -23.12 7.94
C LEU A 225 3.47 -22.91 8.90
N ARG A 226 4.67 -22.68 8.37
CA ARG A 226 5.86 -22.31 9.15
C ARG A 226 5.62 -21.04 9.97
N ASP A 227 5.06 -19.99 9.37
CA ASP A 227 4.85 -18.71 10.04
C ASP A 227 3.75 -18.83 11.12
N LYS A 228 2.71 -19.62 10.87
CA LYS A 228 1.69 -19.97 11.88
C LYS A 228 2.30 -20.73 13.06
N ALA A 229 3.17 -21.71 12.80
CA ALA A 229 3.89 -22.44 13.85
C ALA A 229 4.80 -21.52 14.67
N LYS A 230 5.47 -20.56 14.02
CA LYS A 230 6.28 -19.54 14.71
C LYS A 230 5.44 -18.63 15.60
N SER A 231 4.26 -18.20 15.12
CA SER A 231 3.32 -17.42 15.92
C SER A 231 2.86 -18.21 17.13
N LYS A 232 2.40 -19.45 16.93
CA LYS A 232 1.98 -20.34 18.01
C LYS A 232 3.06 -20.48 19.09
N TYR A 233 4.30 -20.77 18.71
CA TYR A 233 5.42 -20.84 19.66
C TYR A 233 5.61 -19.55 20.47
N LYS A 234 5.46 -18.37 19.85
CA LYS A 234 5.57 -17.09 20.57
C LYS A 234 4.46 -16.91 21.61
N ASP A 235 3.28 -17.44 21.32
CA ASP A 235 2.09 -17.29 22.15
C ASP A 235 2.09 -18.30 23.32
N THR A 236 2.33 -19.59 23.04
CA THR A 236 2.21 -20.68 24.02
C THR A 236 3.52 -21.01 24.76
N ARG A 237 4.68 -20.81 24.11
CA ARG A 237 6.03 -21.17 24.58
C ARG A 237 6.18 -22.61 25.11
N THR A 238 5.37 -23.55 24.62
CA THR A 238 5.49 -24.96 25.04
C THR A 238 6.75 -25.62 24.47
N GLU A 239 7.25 -26.64 25.18
CA GLU A 239 8.48 -27.36 24.83
C GLU A 239 8.38 -28.08 23.48
N ALA A 240 7.19 -28.52 23.08
CA ALA A 240 6.92 -29.20 21.81
C ALA A 240 6.78 -28.26 20.60
N ASP A 241 6.40 -26.99 20.80
CA ASP A 241 6.14 -26.06 19.70
C ASP A 241 7.44 -25.60 19.00
N TRP A 242 8.56 -25.55 19.72
CA TRP A 242 9.86 -25.17 19.14
C TRP A 242 10.43 -26.24 18.18
N PRO A 243 10.50 -27.54 18.55
CA PRO A 243 10.82 -28.62 17.62
C PRO A 243 9.92 -28.65 16.39
N TYR A 244 8.61 -28.46 16.57
CA TYR A 244 7.64 -28.44 15.46
C TYR A 244 7.91 -27.29 14.48
N TYR A 245 8.11 -26.07 14.97
CA TYR A 245 8.51 -24.94 14.13
C TYR A 245 9.83 -25.20 13.41
N LYS A 246 10.85 -25.74 14.09
CA LYS A 246 12.15 -26.07 13.48
C LYS A 246 12.00 -27.07 12.33
N ALA A 247 11.20 -28.12 12.51
CA ALA A 247 10.91 -29.10 11.47
C ALA A 247 10.27 -28.43 10.23
N LEU A 248 9.22 -27.62 10.43
CA LEU A 248 8.57 -26.89 9.34
C LEU A 248 9.48 -25.87 8.67
N ARG A 249 10.35 -25.18 9.42
CA ARG A 249 11.35 -24.26 8.88
C ARG A 249 12.33 -25.00 7.97
N ASN A 250 12.87 -26.12 8.44
CA ASN A 250 13.82 -26.92 7.68
C ASN A 250 13.16 -27.48 6.41
N PHE A 251 11.97 -28.08 6.54
CA PHE A 251 11.20 -28.60 5.42
C PHE A 251 10.89 -27.53 4.37
N THR A 252 10.39 -26.36 4.79
CA THR A 252 10.11 -25.23 3.88
C THR A 252 11.38 -24.75 3.18
N THR A 253 12.50 -24.68 3.90
CA THR A 253 13.79 -24.26 3.34
C THR A 253 14.29 -25.23 2.27
N THR A 254 14.19 -26.53 2.54
CA THR A 254 14.53 -27.59 1.58
C THR A 254 13.61 -27.55 0.37
N ALA A 255 12.29 -27.43 0.57
CA ALA A 255 11.33 -27.35 -0.52
C ALA A 255 11.61 -26.15 -1.45
N VAL A 256 11.90 -24.97 -0.90
CA VAL A 256 12.28 -23.78 -1.69
C VAL A 256 13.57 -24.02 -2.49
N ARG A 257 14.56 -24.70 -1.89
CA ARG A 257 15.82 -25.02 -2.58
C ARG A 257 15.59 -26.01 -3.72
N ASN A 258 14.77 -27.03 -3.49
CA ASN A 258 14.44 -28.03 -4.50
C ASN A 258 13.69 -27.40 -5.67
N GLU A 259 12.66 -26.58 -5.42
CA GLU A 259 11.92 -25.88 -6.48
C GLU A 259 12.81 -24.92 -7.28
N LYS A 260 13.72 -24.21 -6.62
CA LYS A 260 14.73 -23.38 -7.31
C LYS A 260 15.58 -24.23 -8.25
N LYS A 261 16.07 -25.38 -7.77
CA LYS A 261 16.90 -26.31 -8.55
C LYS A 261 16.12 -26.85 -9.75
N THR A 262 14.90 -27.36 -9.53
CA THR A 262 14.03 -27.89 -10.58
C THR A 262 13.74 -26.86 -11.66
N TYR A 263 13.41 -25.62 -11.27
CA TYR A 263 13.14 -24.54 -12.21
C TYR A 263 14.36 -24.22 -13.08
N LEU A 264 15.55 -24.13 -12.48
CA LEU A 264 16.78 -23.85 -13.21
C LEU A 264 17.18 -25.02 -14.11
N GLN A 265 17.06 -26.26 -13.62
CA GLN A 265 17.33 -27.47 -14.40
C GLN A 265 16.43 -27.54 -15.64
N PHE A 266 15.12 -27.35 -15.46
CA PHE A 266 14.17 -27.26 -16.56
C PHE A 266 14.55 -26.20 -17.60
N LYS A 267 15.08 -25.05 -17.16
CA LYS A 267 15.54 -24.00 -18.08
C LYS A 267 16.83 -24.35 -18.83
N ILE A 268 17.70 -25.14 -18.22
CA ILE A 268 18.92 -25.65 -18.85
C ILE A 268 18.56 -26.71 -19.91
N ASP A 269 17.65 -27.61 -19.59
CA ASP A 269 17.29 -28.75 -20.45
C ASP A 269 16.53 -28.33 -21.73
N ASN A 270 15.83 -27.19 -21.71
CA ASN A 270 15.05 -26.68 -22.85
C ASN A 270 15.87 -26.04 -23.99
N ASN A 271 17.19 -26.21 -24.01
CA ASN A 271 18.12 -25.99 -25.13
C ASN A 271 18.15 -24.60 -25.84
N ASN A 272 17.48 -23.58 -25.31
CA ASN A 272 17.55 -22.20 -25.81
C ASN A 272 18.51 -21.36 -24.97
N THR A 273 19.78 -21.32 -25.38
CA THR A 273 20.86 -20.61 -24.69
C THR A 273 20.54 -19.12 -24.49
N LYS A 274 19.90 -18.45 -25.47
CA LYS A 274 19.55 -17.03 -25.38
C LYS A 274 18.50 -16.76 -24.31
N GLU A 275 17.49 -17.61 -24.20
CA GLU A 275 16.46 -17.51 -23.17
C GLU A 275 17.02 -17.79 -21.78
N LEU A 276 17.88 -18.80 -21.64
CA LEU A 276 18.58 -19.10 -20.38
C LEU A 276 19.38 -17.88 -19.90
N TRP A 277 20.18 -17.25 -20.76
CA TRP A 277 20.96 -16.07 -20.40
C TRP A 277 20.10 -14.83 -20.09
N ASN A 278 18.95 -14.68 -20.73
CA ASN A 278 17.99 -13.63 -20.39
C ASN A 278 17.37 -13.86 -19.01
N GLU A 279 17.04 -15.11 -18.71
CA GLU A 279 16.44 -15.52 -17.44
C GLU A 279 17.43 -15.41 -16.26
N LEU A 280 18.68 -15.81 -16.46
CA LEU A 280 19.74 -15.65 -15.44
C LEU A 280 20.02 -14.18 -15.13
N ARG A 281 20.04 -13.31 -16.14
CA ARG A 281 20.12 -11.84 -15.96
C ARG A 281 18.89 -11.30 -15.24
N ARG A 282 17.69 -11.78 -15.58
CA ARG A 282 16.44 -11.44 -14.86
C ARG A 282 16.48 -11.82 -13.38
N LEU A 283 17.17 -12.91 -13.05
CA LEU A 283 17.35 -13.42 -11.69
C LEU A 283 18.53 -12.78 -10.95
N ASN A 284 19.27 -11.85 -11.58
CA ASN A 284 20.53 -11.26 -11.07
C ASN A 284 21.59 -12.32 -10.72
N ALA A 285 21.56 -13.49 -11.36
CA ALA A 285 22.60 -14.52 -11.20
C ALA A 285 23.87 -14.18 -11.99
N VAL A 286 23.75 -13.30 -12.99
CA VAL A 286 24.84 -12.85 -13.86
C VAL A 286 24.76 -11.32 -13.94
N PRO A 287 25.90 -10.60 -13.88
CA PRO A 287 25.90 -9.15 -14.09
C PRO A 287 25.28 -8.80 -15.45
N SER A 288 24.61 -7.65 -15.52
CA SER A 288 24.15 -7.11 -16.81
C SER A 288 25.37 -6.94 -17.74
N LYS A 289 25.18 -7.08 -19.06
CA LYS A 289 26.23 -6.74 -20.03
C LYS A 289 26.74 -5.35 -19.69
N SER A 290 27.96 -5.23 -19.18
CA SER A 290 28.63 -3.94 -19.15
C SER A 290 28.73 -3.52 -20.60
N ASN A 291 28.13 -2.39 -20.97
CA ASN A 291 28.49 -1.69 -22.20
C ASN A 291 29.90 -1.13 -22.01
N ASN A 292 30.90 -1.98 -21.81
CA ASN A 292 32.26 -1.66 -22.16
C ASN A 292 32.29 -1.74 -23.68
N LYS A 293 31.66 -0.76 -24.34
CA LYS A 293 32.11 -0.38 -25.67
C LYS A 293 33.56 0.01 -25.44
N PHE A 294 34.49 -0.80 -25.95
CA PHE A 294 35.88 -0.37 -26.07
C PHE A 294 35.83 0.98 -26.80
N SER A 295 36.12 2.06 -26.08
CA SER A 295 36.08 3.42 -26.62
C SER A 295 37.35 3.78 -27.36
N GLY A 296 38.34 2.88 -27.35
CA GLY A 296 39.55 3.02 -28.15
C GLY A 296 39.22 2.85 -29.61
N ASN A 297 39.71 3.79 -30.41
CA ASN A 297 39.72 3.66 -31.87
C ASN A 297 40.31 2.29 -32.21
N ILE A 298 39.71 1.54 -33.15
CA ILE A 298 40.29 0.25 -33.60
C ILE A 298 41.75 0.44 -34.05
N ASN A 299 42.08 1.65 -34.50
CA ASN A 299 43.43 2.04 -34.84
C ASN A 299 44.37 2.08 -33.64
N GLU A 300 43.92 2.37 -32.41
CA GLU A 300 44.80 2.32 -31.21
C GLU A 300 45.27 0.90 -30.89
N ILE A 301 44.42 -0.11 -31.14
CA ILE A 301 44.81 -1.52 -31.02
C ILE A 301 45.85 -1.84 -32.10
N ASN A 302 45.61 -1.41 -33.34
CA ASN A 302 46.57 -1.60 -34.43
C ASN A 302 47.88 -0.87 -34.18
N ASP A 303 47.85 0.37 -33.69
CA ASP A 303 49.01 1.19 -33.39
C ASP A 303 49.84 0.57 -32.26
N TYR A 304 49.19 -0.04 -31.26
CA TYR A 304 49.90 -0.84 -30.26
C TYR A 304 50.67 -1.99 -30.92
N PHE A 305 50.04 -2.78 -31.78
CA PHE A 305 50.72 -3.90 -32.46
C PHE A 305 51.82 -3.44 -33.43
N VAL A 306 51.59 -2.36 -34.19
CA VAL A 306 52.60 -1.77 -35.10
C VAL A 306 53.83 -1.31 -34.33
N ASN A 307 53.64 -0.67 -33.17
CA ASN A 307 54.75 -0.18 -32.34
C ASN A 307 55.39 -1.28 -31.49
N SER A 308 54.74 -2.44 -31.34
CA SER A 308 55.27 -3.60 -30.60
C SER A 308 56.14 -4.50 -31.47
N ILE A 309 56.10 -4.34 -32.80
CA ILE A 309 56.92 -5.11 -33.73
C ILE A 309 58.26 -4.37 -33.92
N PRO A 310 59.40 -4.96 -33.54
CA PRO A 310 60.71 -4.35 -33.78
C PRO A 310 60.90 -4.08 -35.27
N SER A 311 61.43 -2.90 -35.62
CA SER A 311 61.75 -2.54 -37.00
C SER A 311 62.65 -3.61 -37.62
N LEU A 312 62.30 -4.05 -38.84
CA LEU A 312 63.00 -5.06 -39.66
C LEU A 312 64.40 -4.60 -40.12
N THR A 313 65.20 -4.02 -39.23
CA THR A 313 66.59 -3.63 -39.49
C THR A 313 67.59 -4.68 -38.99
N VAL A 314 67.10 -5.72 -38.29
CA VAL A 314 67.94 -6.84 -37.82
C VAL A 314 67.28 -8.16 -38.15
N LEU A 315 67.03 -8.45 -39.43
CA LEU A 315 66.97 -9.81 -39.96
C LEU A 315 67.33 -9.79 -41.45
N ASN A 316 68.56 -9.35 -41.77
CA ASN A 316 69.25 -9.89 -42.95
C ASN A 316 69.54 -11.37 -42.67
N TYR A 317 68.50 -12.21 -42.73
CA TYR A 317 68.70 -13.65 -42.85
C TYR A 317 69.41 -13.84 -44.18
N ASP A 318 70.65 -14.31 -44.08
CA ASP A 318 71.53 -14.59 -45.20
C ASP A 318 70.79 -15.49 -46.19
N LEU A 319 70.32 -14.93 -47.30
CA LEU A 319 69.61 -15.64 -48.38
C LEU A 319 70.44 -16.81 -48.94
N ARG A 320 71.76 -16.85 -48.65
CA ARG A 320 72.64 -17.98 -48.95
C ARG A 320 72.25 -19.24 -48.16
N SER A 321 71.77 -19.10 -46.93
CA SER A 321 71.32 -20.23 -46.10
C SER A 321 70.04 -20.87 -46.65
N VAL A 322 69.09 -20.05 -47.12
CA VAL A 322 67.84 -20.51 -47.74
C VAL A 322 68.10 -21.15 -49.10
N SER A 323 69.02 -20.59 -49.91
CA SER A 323 69.44 -21.18 -51.18
C SER A 323 70.12 -22.54 -50.99
N LYS A 324 70.95 -22.70 -49.96
CA LYS A 324 71.65 -23.95 -49.68
C LYS A 324 70.68 -25.04 -49.20
N PHE A 325 69.73 -24.68 -48.34
CA PHE A 325 68.66 -25.59 -47.90
C PHE A 325 67.76 -26.05 -49.05
N SER A 326 67.37 -25.13 -49.94
CA SER A 326 66.56 -25.43 -51.14
C SER A 326 67.28 -26.37 -52.12
N GLN A 327 68.59 -26.21 -52.31
CA GLN A 327 69.40 -27.12 -53.15
C GLN A 327 69.52 -28.51 -52.53
N GLU A 328 69.77 -28.61 -51.22
CA GLU A 328 69.88 -29.89 -50.51
C GLU A 328 68.57 -30.69 -50.50
N HIS A 329 67.42 -30.00 -50.57
CA HIS A 329 66.08 -30.61 -50.49
C HIS A 329 65.32 -30.60 -51.83
N ALA A 330 66.00 -30.30 -52.95
CA ALA A 330 65.44 -30.26 -54.31
C ALA A 330 64.16 -29.39 -54.45
N LEU A 331 64.10 -28.26 -53.75
CA LEU A 331 62.95 -27.37 -53.75
C LEU A 331 63.12 -26.27 -54.81
N LEU A 332 62.27 -26.26 -55.84
CA LEU A 332 62.22 -25.19 -56.85
C LEU A 332 61.49 -23.96 -56.31
N LEU A 333 62.21 -22.87 -56.08
CA LEU A 333 61.65 -21.58 -55.68
C LEU A 333 61.19 -20.81 -56.94
N ASN A 334 59.89 -20.54 -57.06
CA ASN A 334 59.36 -19.69 -58.13
C ASN A 334 59.34 -18.22 -57.65
N PRO A 335 60.18 -17.33 -58.20
CA PRO A 335 60.36 -15.98 -57.66
C PRO A 335 59.22 -15.01 -57.96
N SER A 336 58.15 -15.45 -58.65
CA SER A 336 57.03 -14.59 -59.06
C SER A 336 55.72 -14.82 -58.29
N LYS A 337 55.67 -15.80 -57.37
CA LYS A 337 54.50 -16.04 -56.51
C LYS A 337 54.96 -16.35 -55.09
N SER A 338 54.47 -15.54 -54.14
CA SER A 338 54.66 -15.69 -52.69
C SER A 338 54.60 -17.16 -52.26
N CYS A 339 55.68 -17.63 -51.62
CA CYS A 339 55.95 -19.02 -51.26
C CYS A 339 54.75 -19.73 -50.60
N THR A 340 54.10 -20.62 -51.35
CA THR A 340 53.24 -21.68 -50.80
C THR A 340 54.09 -22.95 -50.72
N LEU A 341 54.37 -23.42 -49.50
CA LEU A 341 54.96 -24.73 -49.25
C LEU A 341 53.91 -25.79 -49.62
N LEU A 342 54.06 -26.43 -50.78
CA LEU A 342 53.22 -27.57 -51.18
C LEU A 342 53.89 -28.85 -50.68
N LEU A 343 53.39 -29.41 -49.59
CA LEU A 343 53.61 -30.81 -49.24
C LEU A 343 52.74 -31.66 -50.18
N GLY A 344 53.32 -32.05 -51.31
CA GLY A 344 52.69 -32.95 -52.27
C GLY A 344 52.70 -34.39 -51.76
N HIS A 345 51.52 -34.93 -51.44
CA HIS A 345 51.28 -36.36 -51.39
C HIS A 345 51.61 -36.95 -52.78
N PHE A 346 52.72 -37.69 -52.89
CA PHE A 346 52.95 -38.56 -54.04
C PHE A 346 52.12 -39.82 -53.87
N SER A 347 51.00 -39.87 -54.58
CA SER A 347 50.41 -41.14 -55.02
C SER A 347 51.29 -41.68 -56.14
N ASN A 348 51.86 -42.87 -55.98
CA ASN A 348 52.26 -43.74 -57.09
C ASN A 348 52.63 -45.12 -56.54
N GLU A 349 51.88 -46.14 -56.97
CA GLU A 349 52.40 -47.34 -57.66
C GLU A 349 51.39 -48.50 -57.54
N PHE A 350 50.64 -48.78 -58.60
CA PHE A 350 51.00 -49.52 -59.83
C PHE A 350 50.73 -51.03 -59.65
N ARG A 351 49.78 -51.56 -60.43
CA ARG A 351 50.07 -52.63 -61.39
C ARG A 351 48.87 -52.85 -62.33
N VAL A 352 49.20 -52.67 -63.61
CA VAL A 352 48.71 -53.23 -64.88
C VAL A 352 47.51 -54.16 -64.82
#